data_AF-A0A1F2TSD7-F1
#
_entry.id   AF-A0A1F2TSD7-F1
#
_cell.length_a   1.000
_cell.length_b   1.000
_cell.length_c   1.000
_cell.angle_alpha   90.00
_cell.angle_beta   90.00
_cell.angle_gamma   90.00
#
_symmetry.space_group_name_H-M   'P 1'
#
loop_
_entity.id
_entity.type
_entity.pdbx_description
1 polymer ?
#
loop_
_entity_poly.entity_id
_entity_poly.type
_entity_poly.pdbx_seq_one_letter_code
_entity_poly.pdbx_strand_id
1 'polypeptide(L)'
;MPDSRVDELRQRLRALGYLDAGVDRFVLGPARGARRPAVIALLASLRIGLIAALLLGPSAAIGVGGRMPGLITGPRDASVVAVYMGILFGAAVAAAALVASLLVAAAAGHRLAGRARALSRGAGLVVAIACLVYLTLWWRTASMGWSAPVWTAFALAVAAAISVLLGHAVNVTAFAVMMAGRTGLTPQTARSTSWRMSFAAGLIAFAGAAALLLITARASGGGGDAPPLTVVPSGLRVELVAIDGFDPVIFEQLASAGRVPSLARLARGATARMSSPPATDPARDWTTIATGQPPERHGVHELETRRVAGVQGSVGSVGPSRIGRALRDATDLLRLTRPSVASLTERREKTMWEVAEDAGLRTAVIDWWATWPAESTGGTRGIVLSDRATLRLERGGPLDAEIAPASLYDRLRSEWPGVQAESASEVAQWLSGLPSSEADVRAVLQRSAEIDAIQLALARRVSTPPPDLLAIYLPGLDIAQHALLGAGTLPPSVMAGRLDALRSYYVFLDRLLAFLAAPAPDLLAAIVTQPGRVGTPADGMLALSGPHTAAGVRVDARPTDVMPTVLHALGVPISRDLAGAPLVNVFSGEFRAKYPVREVATYGRPSTITLSRTGQPLDQEMIDRLRSLGYIR
;
A
#
# COMPACT_ATOMS: atom_id res chain seq x y z
N MET A 1 -8.22 44.92 -43.59
CA MET A 1 -8.21 44.04 -44.78
C MET A 1 -7.83 42.63 -44.33
N PRO A 2 -8.55 41.57 -44.76
CA PRO A 2 -8.14 40.19 -44.48
C PRO A 2 -6.81 39.90 -45.17
N ASP A 3 -5.85 39.37 -44.43
CA ASP A 3 -4.44 39.21 -44.82
C ASP A 3 -4.31 37.99 -45.76
N SER A 4 -4.08 38.23 -47.06
CA SER A 4 -4.12 37.24 -48.16
C SER A 4 -3.24 36.00 -47.95
N ARG A 5 -2.19 36.11 -47.12
CA ARG A 5 -1.26 35.01 -46.81
C ARG A 5 -1.89 33.88 -45.99
N VAL A 6 -2.86 34.20 -45.12
CA VAL A 6 -3.52 33.20 -44.26
C VAL A 6 -4.55 32.41 -45.06
N ASP A 7 -5.31 33.11 -45.91
CA ASP A 7 -6.26 32.47 -46.82
C ASP A 7 -5.55 31.62 -47.88
N GLU A 8 -4.35 32.03 -48.31
CA GLU A 8 -3.51 31.25 -49.21
C GLU A 8 -2.94 29.98 -48.55
N LEU A 9 -2.46 30.05 -47.31
CA LEU A 9 -2.05 28.86 -46.55
C LEU A 9 -3.24 27.91 -46.32
N ARG A 10 -4.43 28.45 -46.04
CA ARG A 10 -5.66 27.71 -45.85
C ARG A 10 -6.12 27.01 -47.12
N GLN A 11 -6.12 27.70 -48.25
CA GLN A 11 -6.43 27.11 -49.56
C GLN A 11 -5.39 26.04 -49.94
N ARG A 12 -4.10 26.27 -49.66
CA ARG A 12 -3.02 25.29 -49.90
C ARG A 12 -3.17 24.02 -49.07
N LEU A 13 -3.50 24.13 -47.78
CA LEU A 13 -3.72 22.97 -46.92
C LEU A 13 -5.02 22.22 -47.25
N ARG A 14 -6.08 22.93 -47.67
CA ARG A 14 -7.33 22.32 -48.17
C ARG A 14 -7.11 21.59 -49.50
N ALA A 15 -6.40 22.20 -50.46
CA ALA A 15 -6.09 21.58 -51.75
C ALA A 15 -5.19 20.33 -51.62
N LEU A 16 -4.47 20.19 -50.50
CA LEU A 16 -3.65 19.02 -50.18
C LEU A 16 -4.40 17.95 -49.35
N GLY A 17 -5.68 18.15 -49.03
CA GLY A 17 -6.52 17.20 -48.28
C GLY A 17 -6.27 17.16 -46.77
N TYR A 18 -5.45 18.06 -46.20
CA TYR A 18 -5.10 18.08 -44.77
C TYR A 18 -6.15 18.77 -43.87
N LEU A 19 -7.21 19.38 -44.43
CA LEU A 19 -8.22 20.12 -43.66
C LEU A 19 -9.63 19.50 -43.71
N ASP A 20 -9.75 18.34 -44.37
CA ASP A 20 -11.01 17.62 -44.55
C ASP A 20 -11.25 16.57 -43.44
N ALA A 21 -10.20 16.14 -42.72
CA ALA A 21 -10.33 15.27 -41.55
C ALA A 21 -10.52 16.07 -40.24
N GLY A 22 -11.39 15.57 -39.36
CA GLY A 22 -11.76 16.25 -38.10
C GLY A 22 -10.59 16.51 -37.14
N VAL A 23 -9.63 15.57 -37.06
CA VAL A 23 -8.46 15.66 -36.16
C VAL A 23 -7.48 16.74 -36.63
N ASP A 24 -7.19 16.82 -37.93
CA ASP A 24 -6.25 17.81 -38.47
C ASP A 24 -6.77 19.24 -38.33
N ARG A 25 -8.09 19.42 -38.53
CA ARG A 25 -8.79 20.69 -38.29
C ARG A 25 -8.69 21.13 -36.84
N PHE A 26 -8.77 20.18 -35.91
CA PHE A 26 -8.62 20.44 -34.49
C PHE A 26 -7.18 20.82 -34.16
N VAL A 27 -6.18 20.04 -34.56
CA VAL A 27 -4.77 20.29 -34.22
C VAL A 27 -4.29 21.65 -34.76
N LEU A 28 -4.64 22.00 -36.01
CA LEU A 28 -4.20 23.24 -36.65
C LEU A 28 -5.16 24.42 -36.47
N GLY A 29 -6.27 24.25 -35.74
CA GLY A 29 -7.34 25.24 -35.59
C GLY A 29 -6.92 26.63 -35.05
N PRO A 30 -6.07 26.74 -34.01
CA PRO A 30 -5.70 28.02 -33.39
C PRO A 30 -4.42 28.62 -34.02
N ALA A 31 -3.67 27.83 -34.79
CA ALA A 31 -2.52 28.28 -35.57
C ALA A 31 -2.90 29.25 -36.71
N ARG A 32 -4.20 29.46 -36.94
CA ARG A 32 -4.76 30.34 -37.99
C ARG A 32 -4.45 31.83 -37.80
N GLY A 33 -4.09 32.27 -36.58
CA GLY A 33 -3.75 33.67 -36.29
C GLY A 33 -2.26 33.93 -35.97
N ALA A 34 -1.43 32.89 -35.86
CA ALA A 34 -0.05 33.01 -35.38
C ALA A 34 0.95 33.20 -36.53
N ARG A 35 1.74 34.29 -36.49
CA ARG A 35 2.70 34.64 -37.56
C ARG A 35 4.07 33.95 -37.44
N ARG A 36 4.40 33.37 -36.29
CA ARG A 36 5.72 32.76 -36.02
C ARG A 36 5.61 31.22 -36.04
N PRO A 37 6.47 30.50 -36.80
CA PRO A 37 6.47 29.03 -36.86
C PRO A 37 6.58 28.36 -35.49
N ALA A 38 7.34 28.95 -34.55
CA ALA A 38 7.45 28.45 -33.19
C ALA A 38 6.12 28.50 -32.40
N VAL A 39 5.28 29.52 -32.64
CA VAL A 39 3.97 29.66 -31.99
C VAL A 39 2.97 28.66 -32.57
N ILE A 40 3.05 28.40 -33.88
CA ILE A 40 2.25 27.35 -34.55
C ILE A 40 2.62 25.97 -33.98
N ALA A 41 3.92 25.68 -33.85
CA ALA A 41 4.41 24.45 -33.26
C ALA A 41 3.91 24.29 -31.82
N LEU A 42 4.02 25.33 -30.99
CA LEU A 42 3.56 25.30 -29.61
C LEU A 42 2.05 25.03 -29.49
N LEU A 43 1.22 25.80 -30.19
CA LEU A 43 -0.25 25.66 -30.09
C LEU A 43 -0.76 24.33 -30.64
N ALA A 44 -0.16 23.84 -31.73
CA ALA A 44 -0.50 22.54 -32.29
C ALA A 44 -0.07 21.40 -31.35
N SER A 45 1.16 21.47 -30.81
CA SER A 45 1.66 20.49 -29.85
C SER A 45 0.83 20.42 -28.57
N LEU A 46 0.33 21.54 -28.06
CA LEU A 46 -0.58 21.55 -26.90
C LEU A 46 -1.90 20.81 -27.20
N ARG A 47 -2.45 20.93 -28.43
CA ARG A 47 -3.65 20.18 -28.84
C ARG A 47 -3.38 18.70 -29.07
N ILE A 48 -2.21 18.35 -29.61
CA ILE A 48 -1.75 16.95 -29.69
C ILE A 48 -1.65 16.37 -28.27
N GLY A 49 -1.08 17.13 -27.33
CA GLY A 49 -1.03 16.77 -25.92
C GLY A 49 -2.41 16.56 -25.30
N LEU A 50 -3.41 17.40 -25.61
CA LEU A 50 -4.78 17.22 -25.12
C LEU A 50 -5.43 15.94 -25.66
N ILE A 51 -5.24 15.63 -26.94
CA ILE A 51 -5.71 14.37 -27.53
C ILE A 51 -5.02 13.19 -26.84
N ALA A 52 -3.69 13.26 -26.66
CA ALA A 52 -2.93 12.24 -25.96
C ALA A 52 -3.40 12.07 -24.51
N ALA A 53 -3.71 13.16 -23.79
CA ALA A 53 -4.22 13.11 -22.44
C ALA A 53 -5.53 12.31 -22.35
N LEU A 54 -6.46 12.55 -23.27
CA LEU A 54 -7.76 11.87 -23.31
C LEU A 54 -7.63 10.38 -23.67
N LEU A 55 -6.75 10.04 -24.62
CA LEU A 55 -6.56 8.66 -25.10
C LEU A 55 -5.70 7.81 -24.15
N LEU A 56 -4.67 8.41 -23.56
CA LEU A 56 -3.69 7.71 -22.73
C LEU A 56 -4.05 7.72 -21.24
N GLY A 57 -4.79 8.72 -20.75
CA GLY A 57 -5.14 8.85 -19.33
C GLY A 57 -5.82 7.61 -18.75
N PRO A 58 -6.96 7.16 -19.31
CA PRO A 58 -7.65 5.95 -18.82
C PRO A 58 -6.80 4.69 -18.94
N SER A 59 -6.12 4.51 -20.08
CA SER A 59 -5.25 3.36 -20.35
C SER A 59 -4.08 3.29 -19.37
N ALA A 60 -3.48 4.45 -19.05
CA ALA A 60 -2.43 4.56 -18.05
C ALA A 60 -2.95 4.30 -16.64
N ALA A 61 -4.14 4.80 -16.28
CA ALA A 61 -4.73 4.55 -14.96
C ALA A 61 -4.98 3.06 -14.71
N ILE A 62 -5.49 2.33 -15.70
CA ILE A 62 -5.60 0.86 -15.62
C ILE A 62 -4.24 0.23 -15.34
N GLY A 63 -3.19 0.71 -16.02
CA GLY A 63 -1.84 0.20 -15.82
C GLY A 63 -1.21 0.52 -14.47
N VAL A 64 -1.44 1.73 -13.94
CA VAL A 64 -1.01 2.09 -12.58
C VAL A 64 -1.78 1.27 -11.54
N GLY A 65 -3.09 1.08 -11.71
CA GLY A 65 -3.91 0.29 -10.79
C GLY A 65 -3.44 -1.17 -10.65
N GLY A 66 -2.97 -1.79 -11.74
CA GLY A 66 -2.38 -3.13 -11.69
C GLY A 66 -1.00 -3.19 -11.01
N ARG A 67 -0.24 -2.09 -11.04
CA ARG A 67 1.12 -2.01 -10.48
C ARG A 67 1.14 -1.59 -9.01
N MET A 68 0.21 -0.73 -8.63
CA MET A 68 0.00 -0.22 -7.28
C MET A 68 -1.34 -0.72 -6.79
N PRO A 69 -1.44 -2.02 -6.42
CA PRO A 69 -2.65 -2.55 -5.79
C PRO A 69 -2.95 -1.70 -4.56
N GLY A 70 -4.22 -1.34 -4.39
CA GLY A 70 -4.66 -0.41 -3.36
C GLY A 70 -4.79 1.03 -3.81
N LEU A 71 -4.15 1.49 -4.89
CA LEU A 71 -4.30 2.87 -5.37
C LEU A 71 -5.69 3.15 -5.93
N ILE A 72 -6.21 2.25 -6.78
CA ILE A 72 -7.55 2.40 -7.37
C ILE A 72 -8.49 1.47 -6.61
N THR A 73 -9.26 2.02 -5.66
CA THR A 73 -10.20 1.23 -4.84
C THR A 73 -11.63 1.26 -5.39
N GLY A 74 -11.90 2.14 -6.37
CA GLY A 74 -13.21 2.28 -7.01
C GLY A 74 -13.21 3.14 -8.28
N PRO A 75 -14.38 3.35 -8.91
CA PRO A 75 -14.51 4.06 -10.19
C PRO A 75 -14.15 5.55 -10.09
N ARG A 76 -14.36 6.17 -8.92
CA ARG A 76 -13.94 7.54 -8.66
C ARG A 76 -12.43 7.68 -8.70
N ASP A 77 -11.72 6.80 -7.99
CA ASP A 77 -10.26 6.76 -7.96
C ASP A 77 -9.68 6.55 -9.35
N ALA A 78 -10.27 5.62 -10.12
CA ALA A 78 -9.88 5.37 -11.50
C ALA A 78 -9.98 6.61 -12.39
N SER A 79 -11.05 7.40 -12.22
CA SER A 79 -11.27 8.64 -12.97
C SER A 79 -10.25 9.72 -12.61
N VAL A 80 -9.94 9.87 -11.32
CA VAL A 80 -8.95 10.86 -10.85
C VAL A 80 -7.54 10.48 -11.32
N VAL A 81 -7.15 9.22 -11.17
CA VAL A 81 -5.85 8.72 -11.69
C VAL A 81 -5.78 8.88 -13.20
N ALA A 82 -6.88 8.63 -13.94
CA ALA A 82 -6.94 8.83 -15.38
C ALA A 82 -6.71 10.28 -15.79
N VAL A 83 -7.23 11.25 -15.04
CA VAL A 83 -6.98 12.67 -15.28
C VAL A 83 -5.52 13.03 -15.01
N TYR A 84 -4.94 12.60 -13.87
CA TYR A 84 -3.53 12.88 -13.57
C TYR A 84 -2.58 12.27 -14.59
N MET A 85 -2.79 11.00 -14.94
CA MET A 85 -2.00 10.34 -15.97
C MET A 85 -2.22 10.99 -17.33
N GLY A 86 -3.45 11.39 -17.65
CA GLY A 86 -3.77 12.13 -18.87
C GLY A 86 -2.98 13.43 -18.97
N ILE A 87 -2.93 14.23 -17.90
CA ILE A 87 -2.14 15.47 -17.87
C ILE A 87 -0.65 15.18 -18.08
N LEU A 88 -0.10 14.20 -17.36
CA LEU A 88 1.32 13.84 -17.45
C LEU A 88 1.71 13.33 -18.85
N PHE A 89 0.96 12.39 -19.40
CA PHE A 89 1.19 11.86 -20.74
C PHE A 89 0.92 12.89 -21.83
N GLY A 90 -0.12 13.70 -21.67
CA GLY A 90 -0.43 14.79 -22.58
C GLY A 90 0.69 15.82 -22.64
N ALA A 91 1.26 16.21 -21.49
CA ALA A 91 2.40 17.12 -21.43
C ALA A 91 3.66 16.51 -22.09
N ALA A 92 3.95 15.24 -21.82
CA ALA A 92 5.09 14.54 -22.41
C ALA A 92 4.97 14.46 -23.95
N VAL A 93 3.79 14.10 -24.46
CA VAL A 93 3.53 14.03 -25.91
C VAL A 93 3.55 15.43 -26.54
N ALA A 94 3.02 16.46 -25.87
CA ALA A 94 3.12 17.84 -26.34
C ALA A 94 4.58 18.30 -26.45
N ALA A 95 5.40 18.01 -25.45
CA ALA A 95 6.83 18.33 -25.47
C ALA A 95 7.56 17.60 -26.61
N ALA A 96 7.32 16.30 -26.77
CA ALA A 96 7.89 15.51 -27.86
C ALA A 96 7.47 16.05 -29.24
N ALA A 97 6.19 16.36 -29.42
CA ALA A 97 5.66 16.95 -30.65
C ALA A 97 6.28 18.33 -30.94
N LEU A 98 6.48 19.15 -29.90
CA LEU A 98 7.11 20.47 -30.02
C LEU A 98 8.57 20.34 -30.44
N VAL A 99 9.35 19.51 -29.75
CA VAL A 99 10.76 19.25 -30.07
C VAL A 99 10.89 18.70 -31.48
N ALA A 100 10.10 17.68 -31.86
CA ALA A 100 10.11 17.12 -33.20
C ALA A 100 9.81 18.17 -34.28
N SER A 101 8.80 19.02 -34.04
CA SER A 101 8.41 20.08 -34.97
C SER A 101 9.48 21.17 -35.10
N LEU A 102 10.14 21.54 -34.01
CA LEU A 102 11.23 22.52 -33.99
C LEU A 102 12.52 21.98 -34.63
N LEU A 103 12.86 20.72 -34.39
CA LEU A 103 14.02 20.06 -35.01
C LEU A 103 13.86 19.97 -36.53
N VAL A 104 12.65 19.62 -37.01
CA VAL A 104 12.35 19.62 -38.45
C VAL A 104 12.42 21.04 -39.02
N ALA A 105 11.93 22.05 -38.30
CA ALA A 105 12.02 23.44 -38.72
C ALA A 105 13.48 23.94 -38.79
N ALA A 106 14.33 23.54 -37.83
CA ALA A 106 15.75 23.90 -37.79
C ALA A 106 16.58 23.18 -38.87
N ALA A 107 16.26 21.90 -39.15
CA ALA A 107 16.91 21.12 -40.21
C ALA A 107 16.54 21.59 -41.62
N ALA A 108 15.54 22.44 -41.77
CA ALA A 108 15.08 22.97 -43.04
C ALA A 108 15.98 24.11 -43.58
N GLY A 109 17.25 23.80 -43.90
CA GLY A 109 18.11 24.69 -44.70
C GLY A 109 17.67 24.78 -46.17
N HIS A 110 18.20 25.77 -46.92
CA HIS A 110 17.82 26.07 -48.32
C HIS A 110 17.91 24.85 -49.28
N ARG A 111 18.73 23.84 -48.99
CA ARG A 111 18.94 22.64 -49.84
C ARG A 111 17.91 21.51 -49.60
N LEU A 112 17.09 21.58 -48.56
CA LEU A 112 16.21 20.47 -48.12
C LEU A 112 14.72 20.65 -48.44
N ALA A 113 14.34 21.69 -49.19
CA ALA A 113 12.94 21.98 -49.53
C ALA A 113 12.23 20.84 -50.26
N GLY A 114 12.93 20.12 -51.16
CA GLY A 114 12.38 18.94 -51.85
C GLY A 114 12.16 17.72 -50.93
N ARG A 115 12.78 17.71 -49.74
CA ARG A 115 12.69 16.60 -48.77
C ARG A 115 11.79 16.91 -47.58
N ALA A 116 11.10 18.05 -47.59
CA ALA A 116 10.13 18.48 -46.58
C ALA A 116 9.18 17.35 -46.13
N ARG A 117 8.50 16.70 -47.07
CA ARG A 117 7.58 15.59 -46.76
C ARG A 117 8.27 14.39 -46.13
N ALA A 118 9.49 14.07 -46.56
CA ALA A 118 10.25 12.93 -46.02
C ALA A 118 10.67 13.20 -44.58
N LEU A 119 11.13 14.43 -44.27
CA LEU A 119 11.52 14.84 -42.92
C LEU A 119 10.33 14.88 -41.96
N SER A 120 9.18 15.44 -42.36
CA SER A 120 7.97 15.47 -41.52
C SER A 120 7.41 14.07 -41.26
N ARG A 121 7.42 13.19 -42.27
CA ARG A 121 7.03 11.78 -42.10
C ARG A 121 7.99 11.04 -41.18
N GLY A 122 9.29 11.29 -41.30
CA GLY A 122 10.32 10.73 -40.41
C GLY A 122 10.08 11.14 -38.96
N ALA A 123 9.79 12.42 -38.71
CA ALA A 123 9.47 12.92 -37.37
C ALA A 123 8.20 12.27 -36.79
N GLY A 124 7.14 12.17 -37.58
CA GLY A 124 5.91 11.46 -37.18
C GLY A 124 6.14 9.98 -36.89
N LEU A 125 6.95 9.30 -37.71
CA LEU A 125 7.30 7.89 -37.53
C LEU A 125 8.12 7.66 -36.25
N VAL A 126 9.10 8.52 -35.97
CA VAL A 126 9.91 8.45 -34.75
C VAL A 126 9.03 8.60 -33.52
N VAL A 127 8.11 9.57 -33.50
CA VAL A 127 7.17 9.75 -32.38
C VAL A 127 6.22 8.56 -32.27
N ALA A 128 5.70 8.02 -33.39
CA ALA A 128 4.85 6.84 -33.38
C ALA A 128 5.58 5.61 -32.81
N ILE A 129 6.82 5.34 -33.24
CA ILE A 129 7.62 4.21 -32.75
C ILE A 129 7.94 4.39 -31.28
N ALA A 130 8.39 5.58 -30.86
CA ALA A 130 8.68 5.86 -29.46
C ALA A 130 7.45 5.70 -28.56
N CYS A 131 6.29 6.20 -29.00
CA CYS A 131 5.02 6.03 -28.31
C CYS A 131 4.60 4.56 -28.23
N LEU A 132 4.74 3.80 -29.31
CA LEU A 132 4.38 2.39 -29.36
C LEU A 132 5.27 1.55 -28.44
N VAL A 133 6.59 1.73 -28.49
CA VAL A 133 7.54 1.05 -27.61
C VAL A 133 7.20 1.36 -26.16
N TYR A 134 6.97 2.64 -25.85
CA TYR A 134 6.60 3.06 -24.50
C TYR A 134 5.31 2.39 -24.01
N LEU A 135 4.21 2.48 -24.78
CA LEU A 135 2.91 1.91 -24.41
C LEU A 135 2.94 0.39 -24.29
N THR A 136 3.74 -0.27 -25.13
CA THR A 136 3.92 -1.73 -25.08
C THR A 136 4.66 -2.16 -23.81
N LEU A 137 5.75 -1.48 -23.47
CA LEU A 137 6.50 -1.72 -22.23
C LEU A 137 5.67 -1.34 -21.00
N TRP A 138 4.86 -0.29 -21.09
CA TRP A 138 3.89 0.09 -20.06
C TRP A 138 2.83 -0.99 -19.87
N TRP A 139 2.19 -1.46 -20.93
CA TRP A 139 1.19 -2.54 -20.87
C TRP A 139 1.75 -3.82 -20.26
N ARG A 140 2.99 -4.21 -20.63
CA ARG A 140 3.67 -5.36 -20.04
C ARG A 140 3.78 -5.27 -18.52
N THR A 141 4.14 -4.08 -18.05
CA THR A 141 4.32 -3.85 -16.61
C THR A 141 2.99 -3.74 -15.87
N ALA A 142 1.90 -3.41 -16.58
CA ALA A 142 0.53 -3.36 -16.09
C ALA A 142 -0.16 -4.74 -16.03
N SER A 143 0.15 -5.66 -16.95
CA SER A 143 -0.59 -6.90 -17.14
C SER A 143 -0.24 -8.04 -16.16
N MET A 144 0.35 -7.75 -14.99
CA MET A 144 0.64 -8.72 -13.92
C MET A 144 -0.65 -9.22 -13.25
N GLY A 145 -1.45 -10.02 -13.95
CA GLY A 145 -2.66 -10.65 -13.43
C GLY A 145 -3.77 -10.90 -14.46
N TRP A 146 -3.69 -10.29 -15.64
CA TRP A 146 -4.67 -10.50 -16.71
C TRP A 146 -4.12 -11.57 -17.66
N SER A 147 -4.37 -12.84 -17.36
CA SER A 147 -3.82 -13.99 -18.12
C SER A 147 -4.54 -14.27 -19.46
N ALA A 148 -5.35 -13.34 -19.97
CA ALA A 148 -6.13 -13.54 -21.18
C ALA A 148 -5.41 -13.01 -22.44
N PRO A 149 -5.07 -13.86 -23.42
CA PRO A 149 -4.42 -13.46 -24.68
C PRO A 149 -5.23 -12.41 -25.46
N VAL A 150 -6.56 -12.47 -25.36
CA VAL A 150 -7.51 -11.58 -26.07
C VAL A 150 -7.40 -10.13 -25.58
N TRP A 151 -7.31 -9.90 -24.27
CA TRP A 151 -7.21 -8.55 -23.70
C TRP A 151 -5.85 -7.92 -24.00
N THR A 152 -4.79 -8.73 -24.02
CA THR A 152 -3.46 -8.27 -24.42
C THR A 152 -3.43 -7.87 -25.89
N ALA A 153 -4.02 -8.68 -26.78
CA ALA A 153 -4.14 -8.31 -28.20
C ALA A 153 -4.98 -7.03 -28.39
N PHE A 154 -6.10 -6.90 -27.68
CA PHE A 154 -6.91 -5.69 -27.76
C PHE A 154 -6.12 -4.43 -27.33
N ALA A 155 -5.41 -4.49 -26.19
CA ALA A 155 -4.61 -3.38 -25.69
C ALA A 155 -3.47 -2.99 -26.64
N LEU A 156 -2.79 -3.96 -27.25
CA LEU A 156 -1.77 -3.70 -28.26
C LEU A 156 -2.34 -3.05 -29.52
N ALA A 157 -3.52 -3.47 -29.96
CA ALA A 157 -4.19 -2.88 -31.11
C ALA A 157 -4.56 -1.41 -30.84
N VAL A 158 -5.05 -1.12 -29.62
CA VAL A 158 -5.33 0.24 -29.17
C VAL A 158 -4.03 1.06 -29.08
N ALA A 159 -2.95 0.52 -28.51
CA ALA A 159 -1.66 1.20 -28.42
C ALA A 159 -1.07 1.53 -29.80
N ALA A 160 -1.18 0.60 -30.75
CA ALA A 160 -0.80 0.80 -32.15
C ALA A 160 -1.65 1.89 -32.82
N ALA A 161 -2.98 1.87 -32.63
CA ALA A 161 -3.88 2.88 -33.18
C ALA A 161 -3.56 4.29 -32.65
N ILE A 162 -3.35 4.42 -31.32
CA ILE A 162 -2.99 5.70 -30.68
C ILE A 162 -1.64 6.21 -31.21
N SER A 163 -0.65 5.31 -31.31
CA SER A 163 0.70 5.66 -31.77
C SER A 163 0.72 6.13 -33.23
N VAL A 164 -0.05 5.47 -34.10
CA VAL A 164 -0.21 5.90 -35.50
C VAL A 164 -0.92 7.24 -35.60
N LEU A 165 -1.97 7.45 -34.80
CA LEU A 165 -2.72 8.71 -34.78
C LEU A 165 -1.85 9.89 -34.31
N LEU A 166 -1.10 9.71 -33.22
CA LEU A 166 -0.21 10.74 -32.69
C LEU A 166 0.95 11.03 -33.66
N GLY A 167 1.55 10.00 -34.24
CA GLY A 167 2.58 10.17 -35.28
C GLY A 167 2.06 10.89 -36.52
N HIS A 168 0.81 10.62 -36.93
CA HIS A 168 0.16 11.34 -38.01
C HIS A 168 -0.02 12.83 -37.66
N ALA A 169 -0.55 13.14 -36.48
CA ALA A 169 -0.73 14.51 -36.03
C ALA A 169 0.59 15.28 -35.98
N VAL A 170 1.67 14.67 -35.46
CA VAL A 170 3.02 15.27 -35.45
C VAL A 170 3.55 15.49 -36.86
N ASN A 171 3.35 14.54 -37.79
CA ASN A 171 3.74 14.73 -39.19
C ASN A 171 3.02 15.93 -39.82
N VAL A 172 1.71 16.07 -39.62
CA VAL A 172 0.90 17.19 -40.11
C VAL A 172 1.39 18.52 -39.52
N THR A 173 1.65 18.56 -38.22
CA THR A 173 2.17 19.76 -37.54
C THR A 173 3.58 20.14 -38.01
N ALA A 174 4.51 19.18 -38.08
CA ALA A 174 5.88 19.42 -38.53
C ALA A 174 5.90 19.93 -39.99
N PHE A 175 5.02 19.40 -40.84
CA PHE A 175 4.86 19.87 -42.22
C PHE A 175 4.31 21.31 -42.26
N ALA A 176 3.27 21.62 -41.47
CA ALA A 176 2.67 22.94 -41.40
C ALA A 176 3.66 24.01 -40.88
N VAL A 177 4.44 23.70 -39.84
CA VAL A 177 5.45 24.60 -39.26
C VAL A 177 6.54 24.94 -40.29
N MET A 178 7.01 23.94 -41.03
CA MET A 178 8.02 24.14 -42.07
C MET A 178 7.50 24.93 -43.27
N MET A 179 6.23 24.76 -43.65
CA MET A 179 5.59 25.54 -44.72
C MET A 179 5.32 26.99 -44.30
N ALA A 180 4.97 27.23 -43.04
CA ALA A 180 4.76 28.58 -42.51
C ALA A 180 6.04 29.43 -42.51
N GLY A 181 7.22 28.80 -42.50
CA GLY A 181 8.51 29.49 -42.59
C GLY A 181 8.98 29.84 -44.00
N ARG A 182 8.23 29.52 -45.07
CA ARG A 182 8.68 29.70 -46.46
C ARG A 182 7.61 30.28 -47.39
N THR A 183 7.95 31.36 -48.09
CA THR A 183 7.18 31.92 -49.22
C THR A 183 7.72 31.36 -50.54
N GLY A 184 6.88 30.66 -51.34
CA GLY A 184 7.17 30.40 -52.76
C GLY A 184 7.31 28.95 -53.26
N LEU A 185 6.93 27.92 -52.48
CA LEU A 185 6.94 26.53 -52.99
C LEU A 185 5.57 26.15 -53.59
N THR A 186 5.55 25.76 -54.86
CA THR A 186 4.36 25.21 -55.54
C THR A 186 4.04 23.80 -55.03
N PRO A 187 2.80 23.49 -54.60
CA PRO A 187 2.45 22.17 -54.09
C PRO A 187 2.27 21.16 -55.23
N GLN A 188 3.02 20.06 -55.23
CA GLN A 188 2.64 18.87 -56.00
C GLN A 188 1.48 18.17 -55.30
N THR A 189 0.43 17.84 -56.05
CA THR A 189 -0.82 17.19 -55.62
C THR A 189 -0.61 16.05 -54.62
N ALA A 190 -1.36 16.06 -53.52
CA ALA A 190 -1.36 14.98 -52.53
C ALA A 190 -2.10 13.77 -53.09
N ARG A 191 -1.44 12.60 -53.16
CA ARG A 191 -2.15 11.32 -53.27
C ARG A 191 -2.79 11.03 -51.91
N SER A 192 -4.11 10.84 -51.88
CA SER A 192 -4.82 10.36 -50.69
C SER A 192 -4.20 9.03 -50.26
N THR A 193 -3.65 8.96 -49.06
CA THR A 193 -3.23 7.68 -48.48
C THR A 193 -4.46 6.79 -48.39
N SER A 194 -4.47 5.67 -49.13
CA SER A 194 -5.61 4.76 -49.12
C SER A 194 -5.76 4.14 -47.73
N TRP A 195 -7.00 3.92 -47.29
CA TRP A 195 -7.33 3.23 -46.03
C TRP A 195 -6.56 1.91 -45.86
N ARG A 196 -6.27 1.20 -46.96
CA ARG A 196 -5.47 -0.03 -46.99
C ARG A 196 -4.04 0.16 -46.47
N MET A 197 -3.40 1.30 -46.77
CA MET A 197 -2.04 1.59 -46.28
C MET A 197 -2.04 1.94 -44.80
N SER A 198 -3.05 2.68 -44.32
CA SER A 198 -3.21 2.96 -42.88
C SER A 198 -3.47 1.68 -42.09
N PHE A 199 -4.28 0.76 -42.66
CA PHE A 199 -4.54 -0.55 -42.08
C PHE A 199 -3.28 -1.43 -42.03
N ALA A 200 -2.49 -1.48 -43.12
CA ALA A 200 -1.23 -2.22 -43.16
C ALA A 200 -0.20 -1.68 -42.16
N ALA A 201 -0.08 -0.36 -42.02
CA ALA A 201 0.78 0.26 -41.00
C ALA A 201 0.33 -0.09 -39.58
N GLY A 202 -0.98 -0.11 -39.32
CA GLY A 202 -1.55 -0.56 -38.05
C GLY A 202 -1.24 -2.03 -37.73
N LEU A 203 -1.32 -2.92 -38.72
CA LEU A 203 -1.02 -4.34 -38.56
C LEU A 203 0.47 -4.59 -38.25
N ILE A 204 1.38 -3.85 -38.91
CA ILE A 204 2.83 -3.92 -38.65
C ILE A 204 3.15 -3.41 -37.23
N ALA A 205 2.55 -2.29 -36.82
CA ALA A 205 2.69 -1.75 -35.47
C ALA A 205 2.19 -2.76 -34.42
N PHE A 206 1.05 -3.39 -34.65
CA PHE A 206 0.50 -4.44 -33.79
C PHE A 206 1.44 -5.65 -33.67
N ALA A 207 1.92 -6.17 -34.81
CA ALA A 207 2.84 -7.32 -34.83
C ALA A 207 4.17 -7.01 -34.13
N GLY A 208 4.72 -5.81 -34.30
CA GLY A 208 5.92 -5.36 -33.60
C GLY A 208 5.73 -5.25 -32.09
N ALA A 209 4.58 -4.75 -31.64
CA ALA A 209 4.23 -4.68 -30.22
C ALA A 209 4.05 -6.07 -29.60
N ALA A 210 3.41 -7.00 -30.31
CA ALA A 210 3.26 -8.40 -29.88
C ALA A 210 4.60 -9.12 -29.77
N ALA A 211 5.51 -8.95 -30.74
CA ALA A 211 6.86 -9.51 -30.68
C ALA A 211 7.67 -8.94 -29.51
N LEU A 212 7.59 -7.62 -29.27
CA LEU A 212 8.27 -6.98 -28.14
C LEU A 212 7.77 -7.52 -26.79
N LEU A 213 6.47 -7.79 -26.64
CA LEU A 213 5.92 -8.44 -25.44
C LEU A 213 6.43 -9.87 -25.26
N LEU A 214 6.46 -10.67 -26.32
CA LEU A 214 6.91 -12.07 -26.25
C LEU A 214 8.39 -12.17 -25.89
N ILE A 215 9.24 -11.36 -26.51
CA ILE A 215 10.70 -11.36 -26.24
C ILE A 215 11.00 -10.92 -24.80
N THR A 216 10.15 -10.07 -24.25
CA THR A 216 10.34 -9.53 -22.91
C THR A 216 9.53 -10.27 -21.84
N ALA A 217 8.63 -11.18 -22.20
CA ALA A 217 7.90 -11.99 -21.24
C ALA A 217 8.87 -12.87 -20.43
N ARG A 218 8.95 -12.66 -19.10
CA ARG A 218 9.50 -13.67 -18.20
C ARG A 218 8.36 -14.60 -17.81
N ALA A 219 8.65 -15.89 -17.70
CA ALA A 219 7.71 -16.87 -17.13
C ALA A 219 7.32 -16.41 -15.72
N SER A 220 6.15 -15.80 -15.57
CA SER A 220 5.56 -15.46 -14.29
C SER A 220 4.99 -16.73 -13.68
N GLY A 221 5.62 -17.20 -12.59
CA GLY A 221 5.08 -18.26 -11.72
C GLY A 221 3.71 -17.88 -11.18
N GLY A 222 2.82 -18.87 -11.14
CA GLY A 222 1.37 -18.70 -11.07
C GLY A 222 0.86 -18.07 -9.77
N GLY A 223 0.05 -17.01 -9.91
CA GLY A 223 -0.96 -16.65 -8.92
C GLY A 223 -2.23 -17.44 -9.25
N GLY A 224 -2.35 -18.65 -8.72
CA GLY A 224 -3.60 -19.43 -8.78
C GLY A 224 -4.58 -19.00 -7.69
N ASP A 225 -5.85 -19.34 -7.87
CA ASP A 225 -6.86 -19.26 -6.81
C ASP A 225 -6.40 -20.07 -5.59
N ALA A 226 -6.73 -19.58 -4.38
CA ALA A 226 -6.38 -20.26 -3.15
C ALA A 226 -7.08 -21.64 -3.09
N PRO A 227 -6.36 -22.74 -2.84
CA PRO A 227 -7.00 -24.03 -2.63
C PRO A 227 -7.85 -23.98 -1.35
N PRO A 228 -8.94 -24.78 -1.25
CA PRO A 228 -9.72 -24.86 -0.03
C PRO A 228 -8.85 -25.32 1.15
N LEU A 229 -8.86 -24.56 2.24
CA LEU A 229 -8.07 -24.87 3.44
C LEU A 229 -8.82 -25.92 4.27
N THR A 230 -8.36 -27.17 4.24
CA THR A 230 -8.94 -28.23 5.08
C THR A 230 -8.31 -28.17 6.48
N VAL A 231 -9.05 -27.70 7.48
CA VAL A 231 -8.63 -27.67 8.89
C VAL A 231 -8.75 -29.06 9.52
N VAL A 232 -7.74 -29.46 10.29
CA VAL A 232 -7.81 -30.62 11.19
C VAL A 232 -7.77 -30.04 12.61
N PRO A 233 -8.93 -29.79 13.25
CA PRO A 233 -8.98 -29.05 14.50
C PRO A 233 -8.13 -29.74 15.57
N SER A 234 -7.19 -28.99 16.16
CA SER A 234 -6.38 -29.47 17.27
C SER A 234 -7.17 -29.59 18.57
N GLY A 235 -8.30 -28.89 18.65
CA GLY A 235 -9.07 -28.64 19.87
C GLY A 235 -8.60 -27.40 20.65
N LEU A 236 -7.60 -26.68 20.13
CA LEU A 236 -7.08 -25.46 20.73
C LEU A 236 -7.75 -24.21 20.15
N ARG A 237 -7.97 -23.23 21.02
CA ARG A 237 -8.11 -21.80 20.69
C ARG A 237 -6.83 -21.07 21.07
N VAL A 238 -6.48 -20.04 20.31
CA VAL A 238 -5.25 -19.25 20.51
C VAL A 238 -5.63 -17.83 20.91
N GLU A 239 -5.09 -17.35 22.02
CA GLU A 239 -5.11 -15.93 22.39
C GLU A 239 -3.69 -15.39 22.31
N LEU A 240 -3.44 -14.55 21.31
CA LEU A 240 -2.17 -13.92 21.02
C LEU A 240 -2.19 -12.46 21.44
N VAL A 241 -1.33 -12.08 22.38
CA VAL A 241 -1.11 -10.69 22.78
C VAL A 241 0.28 -10.22 22.35
N ALA A 242 0.28 -9.19 21.50
CA ALA A 242 1.44 -8.49 21.04
C ALA A 242 1.75 -7.29 21.96
N ILE A 243 2.95 -7.26 22.54
CA ILE A 243 3.41 -6.18 23.43
C ILE A 243 4.59 -5.47 22.76
N ASP A 244 4.39 -4.21 22.41
CA ASP A 244 5.46 -3.34 21.89
C ASP A 244 6.21 -2.68 23.04
N GLY A 245 7.52 -2.48 22.90
CA GLY A 245 8.33 -1.85 23.95
C GLY A 245 8.87 -2.81 25.01
N PHE A 246 8.81 -4.11 24.75
CA PHE A 246 9.21 -5.10 25.75
C PHE A 246 10.72 -5.34 25.73
N ASP A 247 11.35 -5.19 26.88
CA ASP A 247 12.75 -5.44 27.15
C ASP A 247 12.88 -6.74 27.95
N PRO A 248 13.49 -7.79 27.36
CA PRO A 248 13.63 -9.08 28.03
C PRO A 248 14.49 -8.99 29.30
N VAL A 249 15.44 -8.06 29.39
CA VAL A 249 16.31 -7.90 30.57
C VAL A 249 15.51 -7.36 31.75
N ILE A 250 14.66 -6.35 31.54
CA ILE A 250 13.77 -5.81 32.58
C ILE A 250 12.81 -6.91 33.05
N PHE A 251 12.24 -7.65 32.10
CA PHE A 251 11.35 -8.76 32.40
C PHE A 251 12.02 -9.83 33.27
N GLU A 252 13.21 -10.30 32.88
CA GLU A 252 13.94 -11.33 33.63
C GLU A 252 14.27 -10.88 35.07
N GLN A 253 14.69 -9.63 35.25
CA GLN A 253 14.91 -9.04 36.56
C GLN A 253 13.63 -9.09 37.42
N LEU A 254 12.50 -8.63 36.87
CA LEU A 254 11.23 -8.61 37.61
C LEU A 254 10.68 -10.02 37.86
N ALA A 255 10.84 -10.94 36.91
CA ALA A 255 10.42 -12.33 37.03
C ALA A 255 11.20 -13.05 38.13
N SER A 256 12.53 -12.87 38.17
CA SER A 256 13.38 -13.42 39.24
C SER A 256 13.04 -12.85 40.63
N ALA A 257 12.59 -11.59 40.68
CA ALA A 257 12.12 -10.94 41.90
C ALA A 257 10.66 -11.30 42.27
N GLY A 258 9.98 -12.14 41.49
CA GLY A 258 8.60 -12.53 41.73
C GLY A 258 7.56 -11.41 41.55
N ARG A 259 7.92 -10.32 40.85
CA ARG A 259 7.05 -9.13 40.68
C ARG A 259 6.09 -9.21 39.50
N VAL A 260 6.33 -10.13 38.57
CA VAL A 260 5.50 -10.37 37.37
C VAL A 260 5.12 -11.86 37.25
N PRO A 261 4.37 -12.43 38.23
CA PRO A 261 4.09 -13.86 38.30
C PRO A 261 3.28 -14.42 37.13
N SER A 262 2.41 -13.62 36.51
CA SER A 262 1.55 -14.02 35.38
C SER A 262 2.36 -14.11 34.09
N LEU A 263 3.13 -13.08 33.76
CA LEU A 263 4.05 -13.07 32.62
C LEU A 263 5.13 -14.14 32.79
N ALA A 264 5.67 -14.30 34.00
CA ALA A 264 6.62 -15.38 34.30
C ALA A 264 5.98 -16.76 34.11
N ARG A 265 4.67 -16.94 34.38
CA ARG A 265 3.97 -18.20 34.10
C ARG A 265 3.85 -18.46 32.61
N LEU A 266 3.51 -17.44 31.83
CA LEU A 266 3.42 -17.55 30.37
C LEU A 266 4.78 -17.87 29.75
N ALA A 267 5.86 -17.28 30.27
CA ALA A 267 7.23 -17.55 29.83
C ALA A 267 7.83 -18.89 30.33
N ARG A 268 7.16 -19.62 31.25
CA ARG A 268 7.61 -20.96 31.70
C ARG A 268 7.30 -22.08 30.70
N GLY A 269 6.41 -21.83 29.75
CA GLY A 269 6.09 -22.78 28.67
C GLY A 269 7.25 -22.89 27.67
N ALA A 270 6.93 -22.82 26.38
CA ALA A 270 7.94 -22.75 25.34
C ALA A 270 8.23 -21.29 25.00
N THR A 271 9.50 -20.92 24.84
CA THR A 271 9.89 -19.58 24.39
C THR A 271 10.76 -19.65 23.14
N ALA A 272 10.57 -18.67 22.25
CA ALA A 272 11.36 -18.49 21.06
C ALA A 272 11.92 -17.08 21.03
N ARG A 273 13.24 -16.95 20.94
CA ARG A 273 13.93 -15.67 20.82
C ARG A 273 13.90 -15.23 19.36
N MET A 274 13.36 -14.05 19.10
CA MET A 274 13.18 -13.53 17.74
C MET A 274 14.18 -12.43 17.44
N SER A 275 15.02 -12.62 16.42
CA SER A 275 15.94 -11.58 15.99
C SER A 275 15.20 -10.36 15.45
N SER A 276 15.50 -9.18 16.01
CA SER A 276 14.87 -7.91 15.60
C SER A 276 15.77 -7.15 14.60
N PRO A 277 15.21 -6.53 13.56
CA PRO A 277 16.00 -5.70 12.63
C PRO A 277 16.55 -4.44 13.33
N PRO A 278 17.67 -3.85 12.85
CA PRO A 278 18.35 -2.74 13.53
C PRO A 278 17.57 -1.42 13.62
N ALA A 279 16.57 -1.24 12.74
CA ALA A 279 15.71 -0.07 12.73
C ALA A 279 14.27 -0.55 12.86
N THR A 280 13.65 -0.33 14.02
CA THR A 280 12.28 -0.76 14.31
C THR A 280 11.26 0.21 13.71
N ASP A 281 10.38 -0.30 12.87
CA ASP A 281 9.17 0.41 12.42
C ASP A 281 7.98 -0.47 12.81
N PRO A 282 7.16 -0.06 13.80
CA PRO A 282 6.07 -0.88 14.32
C PRO A 282 5.09 -1.35 13.24
N ALA A 283 4.70 -0.48 12.30
CA ALA A 283 3.79 -0.88 11.23
C ALA A 283 4.39 -1.97 10.35
N ARG A 284 5.67 -1.85 10.00
CA ARG A 284 6.39 -2.86 9.22
C ARG A 284 6.57 -4.17 9.99
N ASP A 285 7.12 -4.11 11.19
CA ASP A 285 7.58 -5.27 11.95
C ASP A 285 6.40 -6.11 12.48
N TRP A 286 5.34 -5.46 12.96
CA TRP A 286 4.11 -6.15 13.37
C TRP A 286 3.32 -6.71 12.18
N THR A 287 3.42 -6.10 10.99
CA THR A 287 2.86 -6.69 9.76
C THR A 287 3.67 -7.92 9.32
N THR A 288 5.00 -7.91 9.45
CA THR A 288 5.85 -9.08 9.21
C THR A 288 5.43 -10.26 10.10
N ILE A 289 5.20 -10.02 11.40
CA ILE A 289 4.73 -11.03 12.36
C ILE A 289 3.36 -11.57 11.95
N ALA A 290 2.42 -10.70 11.61
CA ALA A 290 1.05 -11.10 11.29
C ALA A 290 0.94 -11.86 9.96
N THR A 291 1.79 -11.57 8.98
CA THR A 291 1.74 -12.17 7.63
C THR A 291 2.70 -13.33 7.43
N GLY A 292 3.69 -13.51 8.31
CA GLY A 292 4.74 -14.51 8.13
C GLY A 292 5.64 -14.24 6.93
N GLN A 293 5.64 -13.01 6.41
CA GLN A 293 6.36 -12.58 5.21
C GLN A 293 7.26 -11.39 5.50
N PRO A 294 8.32 -11.16 4.70
CA PRO A 294 9.13 -9.97 4.83
C PRO A 294 8.48 -8.75 4.14
N PRO A 295 8.93 -7.51 4.45
CA PRO A 295 8.37 -6.26 3.90
C PRO A 295 8.29 -6.21 2.37
N GLU A 296 9.27 -6.78 1.68
CA GLU A 296 9.31 -6.83 0.21
C GLU A 296 8.15 -7.62 -0.40
N ARG A 297 7.57 -8.54 0.38
CA ARG A 297 6.43 -9.35 -0.01
C ARG A 297 5.11 -8.76 0.46
N HIS A 298 4.97 -8.49 1.76
CA HIS A 298 3.71 -7.98 2.29
C HIS A 298 3.43 -6.53 1.89
N GLY A 299 4.43 -5.74 1.49
CA GLY A 299 4.26 -4.42 0.89
C GLY A 299 4.17 -3.24 1.86
N VAL A 300 4.12 -3.51 3.16
CA VAL A 300 4.15 -2.47 4.22
C VAL A 300 5.60 -2.26 4.62
N HIS A 301 6.14 -1.07 4.37
CA HIS A 301 7.56 -0.77 4.58
C HIS A 301 7.81 0.25 5.69
N GLU A 302 6.88 1.18 5.86
CA GLU A 302 7.02 2.33 6.76
C GLU A 302 5.63 2.67 7.31
N LEU A 303 5.57 3.19 8.54
CA LEU A 303 4.34 3.66 9.17
C LEU A 303 3.74 4.87 8.44
N GLU A 304 4.58 5.80 7.97
CA GLU A 304 4.15 6.97 7.21
C GLU A 304 4.03 6.65 5.72
N THR A 305 2.84 6.85 5.17
CA THR A 305 2.54 6.58 3.76
C THR A 305 1.89 7.78 3.11
N ARG A 306 1.55 7.70 1.82
CA ARG A 306 0.96 8.85 1.11
C ARG A 306 -0.26 8.45 0.30
N ARG A 307 -1.33 9.21 0.42
CA ARG A 307 -2.55 9.08 -0.40
C ARG A 307 -2.54 10.09 -1.53
N VAL A 308 -2.93 9.68 -2.73
CA VAL A 308 -3.07 10.61 -3.86
C VAL A 308 -4.34 11.44 -3.68
N ALA A 309 -4.24 12.76 -3.87
CA ALA A 309 -5.37 13.67 -3.67
C ALA A 309 -6.53 13.32 -4.63
N GLY A 310 -7.70 13.04 -4.04
CA GLY A 310 -8.92 12.66 -4.77
C GLY A 310 -9.09 11.14 -4.97
N VAL A 311 -8.15 10.34 -4.49
CA VAL A 311 -8.13 8.88 -4.57
C VAL A 311 -8.20 8.30 -3.14
N GLN A 312 -8.98 7.24 -2.90
CA GLN A 312 -9.05 6.60 -1.58
C GLN A 312 -7.85 5.67 -1.30
N GLY A 313 -7.14 5.25 -2.33
CA GLY A 313 -5.94 4.43 -2.23
C GLY A 313 -4.63 5.15 -1.89
N SER A 314 -3.70 4.45 -1.24
CA SER A 314 -2.36 4.97 -0.93
C SER A 314 -1.29 4.49 -1.93
N VAL A 315 -0.17 5.21 -1.94
CA VAL A 315 1.09 4.87 -2.60
C VAL A 315 2.11 4.72 -1.47
N GLY A 316 2.77 3.57 -1.41
CA GLY A 316 3.88 3.36 -0.48
C GLY A 316 4.99 4.41 -0.70
N SER A 317 5.76 4.68 0.35
CA SER A 317 6.87 5.64 0.31
C SER A 317 7.81 5.32 -0.87
N VAL A 318 7.98 6.29 -1.79
CA VAL A 318 8.98 6.18 -2.86
C VAL A 318 10.33 6.15 -2.14
N GLY A 319 11.06 5.03 -2.20
CA GLY A 319 12.26 4.79 -1.38
C GLY A 319 13.30 5.93 -1.36
N PRO A 320 14.33 5.87 -0.49
CA PRO A 320 15.20 6.98 -0.08
C PRO A 320 16.07 7.65 -1.18
N SER A 321 15.87 7.27 -2.44
CA SER A 321 16.51 7.87 -3.61
C SER A 321 16.31 9.39 -3.71
N ARG A 322 17.32 10.10 -4.25
CA ARG A 322 17.25 11.56 -4.50
C ARG A 322 16.12 11.94 -5.45
N ILE A 323 15.81 11.08 -6.41
CA ILE A 323 14.70 11.25 -7.37
C ILE A 323 13.35 11.09 -6.64
N GLY A 324 13.25 10.13 -5.72
CA GLY A 324 12.07 9.95 -4.87
C GLY A 324 11.76 11.17 -4.01
N ARG A 325 12.78 11.83 -3.43
CA ARG A 325 12.61 13.10 -2.70
C ARG A 325 12.16 14.25 -3.59
N ALA A 326 12.81 14.45 -4.74
CA ALA A 326 12.42 15.51 -5.67
C ALA A 326 10.98 15.34 -6.19
N LEU A 327 10.56 14.09 -6.45
CA LEU A 327 9.17 13.79 -6.81
C LEU A 327 8.22 14.04 -5.64
N ARG A 328 8.59 13.67 -4.40
CA ARG A 328 7.82 13.97 -3.18
C ARG A 328 7.59 15.47 -2.98
N ASP A 329 8.65 16.25 -3.06
CA ASP A 329 8.59 17.70 -2.85
C ASP A 329 7.76 18.38 -3.94
N ALA A 330 7.86 17.89 -5.18
CA ALA A 330 7.06 18.37 -6.29
C ALA A 330 5.56 18.00 -6.17
N THR A 331 5.23 16.78 -5.75
CA THR A 331 3.82 16.38 -5.55
C THR A 331 3.19 17.06 -4.34
N ASP A 332 3.96 17.33 -3.28
CA ASP A 332 3.49 18.04 -2.09
C ASP A 332 3.29 19.53 -2.38
N LEU A 333 4.22 20.18 -3.11
CA LEU A 333 4.07 21.56 -3.56
C LEU A 333 2.81 21.77 -4.40
N LEU A 334 2.46 20.77 -5.24
CA LEU A 334 1.27 20.77 -6.07
C LEU A 334 0.02 20.23 -5.34
N ARG A 335 0.11 19.88 -4.05
CA ARG A 335 -0.96 19.28 -3.23
C ARG A 335 -1.59 18.01 -3.85
N LEU A 336 -0.80 17.26 -4.62
CA LEU A 336 -1.22 16.03 -5.30
C LEU A 336 -1.18 14.80 -4.40
N THR A 337 -0.53 14.89 -3.24
CA THR A 337 -0.46 13.84 -2.23
C THR A 337 -0.80 14.38 -0.84
N ARG A 338 -1.37 13.54 0.02
CA ARG A 338 -1.60 13.80 1.45
C ARG A 338 -0.92 12.71 2.28
N PRO A 339 -0.34 13.04 3.45
CA PRO A 339 0.14 12.02 4.36
C PRO A 339 -0.99 11.03 4.74
N SER A 340 -0.63 9.76 4.90
CA SER A 340 -1.50 8.69 5.38
C SER A 340 -0.67 7.74 6.25
N VAL A 341 -1.31 6.69 6.76
CA VAL A 341 -0.69 5.71 7.66
C VAL A 341 -0.83 4.33 7.03
N ALA A 342 0.15 3.47 7.27
CA ALA A 342 0.14 2.07 6.87
C ALA A 342 -1.25 1.44 7.07
N SER A 343 -1.75 0.80 6.03
CA SER A 343 -3.12 0.34 5.93
C SER A 343 -3.18 -0.96 5.15
N LEU A 344 -4.30 -1.66 5.28
CA LEU A 344 -4.59 -2.89 4.55
C LEU A 344 -4.48 -2.70 3.03
N THR A 345 -4.76 -1.51 2.50
CA THR A 345 -4.65 -1.25 1.05
C THR A 345 -3.23 -1.42 0.50
N GLU A 346 -2.21 -1.33 1.35
CA GLU A 346 -0.82 -1.55 0.95
C GLU A 346 -0.40 -3.00 1.09
N ARG A 347 -1.13 -3.77 1.89
CA ARG A 347 -0.82 -5.16 2.20
C ARG A 347 -1.15 -6.07 1.03
N ARG A 348 -0.20 -6.92 0.67
CA ARG A 348 -0.29 -7.87 -0.46
C ARG A 348 -0.43 -9.33 -0.06
N GLU A 349 -0.27 -9.61 1.23
CA GLU A 349 -0.21 -10.95 1.80
C GLU A 349 -1.25 -11.06 2.92
N LYS A 350 -1.87 -12.23 3.05
CA LYS A 350 -2.85 -12.46 4.12
C LYS A 350 -2.17 -12.55 5.48
N THR A 351 -2.86 -12.08 6.50
CA THR A 351 -2.50 -12.24 7.90
C THR A 351 -3.00 -13.56 8.48
N MET A 352 -2.45 -13.99 9.62
CA MET A 352 -2.87 -15.22 10.30
C MET A 352 -4.38 -15.27 10.58
N TRP A 353 -5.01 -14.16 10.94
CA TRP A 353 -6.45 -14.14 11.20
C TRP A 353 -7.29 -14.18 9.92
N GLU A 354 -6.85 -13.57 8.82
CA GLU A 354 -7.50 -13.71 7.52
C GLU A 354 -7.39 -15.15 7.00
N VAL A 355 -6.21 -15.78 7.14
CA VAL A 355 -6.03 -17.19 6.75
C VAL A 355 -6.85 -18.13 7.62
N ALA A 356 -6.89 -17.90 8.93
CA ALA A 356 -7.73 -18.69 9.85
C ALA A 356 -9.22 -18.51 9.52
N GLU A 357 -9.63 -17.29 9.19
CA GLU A 357 -11.00 -16.97 8.78
C GLU A 357 -11.37 -17.64 7.45
N ASP A 358 -10.50 -17.62 6.44
CA ASP A 358 -10.67 -18.34 5.17
C ASP A 358 -10.77 -19.86 5.39
N ALA A 359 -10.13 -20.36 6.46
CA ALA A 359 -10.23 -21.74 6.90
C ALA A 359 -11.51 -22.05 7.69
N GLY A 360 -12.39 -21.05 7.88
CA GLY A 360 -13.69 -21.18 8.56
C GLY A 360 -13.64 -21.00 10.08
N LEU A 361 -12.50 -20.56 10.64
CA LEU A 361 -12.34 -20.32 12.07
C LEU A 361 -12.92 -18.96 12.48
N ARG A 362 -13.38 -18.85 13.72
CA ARG A 362 -13.85 -17.59 14.31
C ARG A 362 -12.63 -16.80 14.78
N THR A 363 -12.48 -15.58 14.28
CA THR A 363 -11.32 -14.74 14.58
C THR A 363 -11.74 -13.40 15.16
N ALA A 364 -10.89 -12.82 15.99
CA ALA A 364 -11.00 -11.44 16.44
C ALA A 364 -9.62 -10.79 16.46
N VAL A 365 -9.49 -9.61 15.88
CA VAL A 365 -8.25 -8.81 15.91
C VAL A 365 -8.53 -7.40 16.43
N ILE A 366 -7.69 -6.93 17.34
CA ILE A 366 -7.85 -5.67 18.07
C ILE A 366 -6.56 -4.86 17.95
N ASP A 367 -6.68 -3.65 17.40
CA ASP A 367 -5.65 -2.60 17.33
C ASP A 367 -4.37 -2.99 16.58
N TRP A 368 -4.37 -4.07 15.80
CA TRP A 368 -3.17 -4.48 15.09
C TRP A 368 -2.88 -3.54 13.90
N TRP A 369 -1.60 -3.27 13.63
CA TRP A 369 -1.18 -2.44 12.50
C TRP A 369 -1.68 -2.94 11.14
N ALA A 370 -1.93 -1.98 10.24
CA ALA A 370 -2.37 -2.21 8.86
C ALA A 370 -3.64 -3.08 8.76
N THR A 371 -4.55 -2.96 9.72
CA THR A 371 -5.86 -3.62 9.71
C THR A 371 -6.99 -2.75 9.20
N TRP A 372 -6.80 -1.42 9.15
CA TRP A 372 -7.74 -0.54 8.48
C TRP A 372 -7.52 -0.51 6.95
N PRO A 373 -8.57 -0.53 6.13
CA PRO A 373 -9.96 -0.72 6.52
C PRO A 373 -10.26 -2.16 6.98
N ALA A 374 -11.09 -2.30 8.01
CA ALA A 374 -11.61 -3.55 8.51
C ALA A 374 -12.49 -4.24 7.45
N GLU A 375 -12.06 -5.40 6.97
CA GLU A 375 -12.82 -6.18 5.99
C GLU A 375 -14.06 -6.83 6.61
N SER A 376 -15.17 -6.83 5.87
CA SER A 376 -16.29 -7.73 6.10
C SER A 376 -16.78 -8.19 4.74
N THR A 377 -16.26 -9.32 4.26
CA THR A 377 -16.80 -9.94 3.05
C THR A 377 -18.14 -10.58 3.39
N GLY A 378 -19.11 -10.46 2.49
CA GLY A 378 -20.48 -10.99 2.63
C GLY A 378 -20.58 -12.51 2.74
N GLY A 379 -20.09 -13.05 3.87
CA GLY A 379 -20.09 -14.47 4.20
C GLY A 379 -19.17 -14.84 5.39
N THR A 380 -18.27 -13.95 5.80
CA THR A 380 -17.18 -14.25 6.77
C THR A 380 -17.41 -13.60 8.15
N ARG A 381 -16.92 -14.27 9.21
CA ARG A 381 -17.34 -14.11 10.63
C ARG A 381 -16.32 -13.42 11.53
N GLY A 382 -15.18 -12.98 10.99
CA GLY A 382 -14.12 -12.34 11.75
C GLY A 382 -14.55 -10.99 12.33
N ILE A 383 -14.04 -10.68 13.53
CA ILE A 383 -14.18 -9.37 14.15
C ILE A 383 -12.87 -8.61 13.96
N VAL A 384 -12.94 -7.40 13.41
CA VAL A 384 -11.79 -6.54 13.22
C VAL A 384 -12.11 -5.19 13.87
N LEU A 385 -11.46 -4.90 14.99
CA LEU A 385 -11.35 -3.53 15.51
C LEU A 385 -9.99 -3.01 15.06
N SER A 386 -9.97 -2.21 14.00
CA SER A 386 -8.72 -1.81 13.37
C SER A 386 -7.89 -0.88 14.25
N ASP A 387 -6.66 -0.58 13.81
CA ASP A 387 -5.78 0.47 14.38
C ASP A 387 -6.46 1.85 14.52
N ARG A 388 -7.62 2.07 13.88
CA ARG A 388 -8.40 3.31 13.88
C ARG A 388 -9.71 3.23 14.66
N ALA A 389 -10.06 2.05 15.20
CA ALA A 389 -11.35 1.81 15.85
C ALA A 389 -11.56 2.72 17.06
N THR A 390 -10.55 2.83 17.93
CA THR A 390 -10.61 3.68 19.14
C THR A 390 -10.85 5.15 18.79
N LEU A 391 -10.17 5.67 17.77
CA LEU A 391 -10.40 7.04 17.27
C LEU A 391 -11.83 7.25 16.78
N ARG A 392 -12.40 6.27 16.07
CA ARG A 392 -13.78 6.33 15.59
C ARG A 392 -14.80 6.28 16.74
N LEU A 393 -14.53 5.54 17.80
CA LEU A 393 -15.37 5.49 19.00
C LEU A 393 -15.31 6.82 19.78
N GLU A 394 -14.11 7.41 19.92
CA GLU A 394 -13.90 8.71 20.57
C GLU A 394 -14.62 9.86 19.84
N ARG A 395 -14.52 9.89 18.50
CA ARG A 395 -15.06 10.98 17.68
C ARG A 395 -16.54 10.82 17.33
N GLY A 396 -17.01 9.59 17.24
CA GLY A 396 -18.32 9.27 16.68
C GLY A 396 -18.40 9.46 15.16
N GLY A 397 -19.63 9.60 14.66
CA GLY A 397 -19.91 9.76 13.23
C GLY A 397 -20.03 8.43 12.47
N PRO A 398 -20.30 8.48 11.15
CA PRO A 398 -20.44 7.28 10.33
C PRO A 398 -19.10 6.52 10.19
N LEU A 399 -19.17 5.18 10.15
CA LEU A 399 -18.01 4.33 9.89
C LEU A 399 -17.41 4.58 8.49
N ASP A 400 -16.08 4.56 8.43
CA ASP A 400 -15.27 4.40 7.23
C ASP A 400 -14.46 3.10 7.32
N ALA A 401 -15.15 2.01 7.67
CA ALA A 401 -14.59 0.67 7.85
C ALA A 401 -13.47 0.59 8.92
N GLU A 402 -13.61 1.27 10.06
CA GLU A 402 -12.72 1.07 11.22
C GLU A 402 -13.09 -0.17 12.04
N ILE A 403 -14.34 -0.62 11.92
CA ILE A 403 -14.90 -1.71 12.71
C ILE A 403 -15.67 -2.66 11.80
N ALA A 404 -15.34 -3.95 11.87
CA ALA A 404 -16.06 -5.02 11.19
C ALA A 404 -16.45 -6.14 12.18
N PRO A 405 -17.64 -6.75 12.02
CA PRO A 405 -18.71 -6.30 11.13
C PRO A 405 -19.28 -4.96 11.57
N ALA A 406 -19.77 -4.16 10.62
CA ALA A 406 -20.28 -2.80 10.89
C ALA A 406 -21.41 -2.77 11.94
N SER A 407 -22.14 -3.87 12.09
CA SER A 407 -23.18 -4.05 13.11
C SER A 407 -22.69 -3.96 14.56
N LEU A 408 -21.37 -4.09 14.80
CA LEU A 408 -20.81 -3.91 16.14
C LEU A 408 -20.74 -2.45 16.57
N TYR A 409 -20.74 -1.50 15.61
CA TYR A 409 -20.42 -0.11 15.90
C TYR A 409 -21.38 0.54 16.88
N ASP A 410 -22.70 0.42 16.67
CA ASP A 410 -23.67 1.08 17.54
C ASP A 410 -23.62 0.55 18.97
N ARG A 411 -23.40 -0.76 19.13
CA ARG A 411 -23.20 -1.38 20.45
C ARG A 411 -21.95 -0.83 21.12
N LEU A 412 -20.80 -0.92 20.45
CA LEU A 412 -19.52 -0.46 21.01
C LEU A 412 -19.54 1.04 21.31
N ARG A 413 -20.20 1.85 20.47
CA ARG A 413 -20.41 3.28 20.69
C ARG A 413 -21.27 3.56 21.93
N SER A 414 -22.31 2.75 22.18
CA SER A 414 -23.13 2.88 23.38
C SER A 414 -22.38 2.46 24.66
N GLU A 415 -21.49 1.47 24.55
CA GLU A 415 -20.67 0.97 25.66
C GLU A 415 -19.39 1.78 25.89
N TRP A 416 -19.01 2.64 24.94
CA TRP A 416 -17.74 3.38 24.93
C TRP A 416 -17.48 4.19 26.21
N PRO A 417 -18.44 4.96 26.78
CA PRO A 417 -18.21 5.66 28.05
C PRO A 417 -17.88 4.69 29.21
N GLY A 418 -18.48 3.50 29.19
CA GLY A 418 -18.19 2.44 30.17
C GLY A 418 -16.79 1.85 30.00
N VAL A 419 -16.36 1.62 28.75
CA VAL A 419 -14.97 1.20 28.43
C VAL A 419 -13.96 2.20 28.99
N GLN A 420 -14.20 3.50 28.75
CA GLN A 420 -13.32 4.57 29.21
C GLN A 420 -13.28 4.64 30.75
N ALA A 421 -14.43 4.60 31.41
CA ALA A 421 -14.51 4.68 32.86
C ALA A 421 -13.86 3.47 33.56
N GLU A 422 -14.10 2.25 33.07
CA GLU A 422 -13.47 1.02 33.55
C GLU A 422 -11.95 1.10 33.45
N SER A 423 -11.44 1.45 32.26
CA SER A 423 -9.99 1.54 31.99
C SER A 423 -9.32 2.64 32.83
N ALA A 424 -9.94 3.82 32.91
CA ALA A 424 -9.42 4.92 33.71
C ALA A 424 -9.40 4.58 35.21
N SER A 425 -10.42 3.87 35.72
CA SER A 425 -10.47 3.43 37.11
C SER A 425 -9.37 2.41 37.43
N GLU A 426 -9.15 1.44 36.56
CA GLU A 426 -8.08 0.43 36.73
C GLU A 426 -6.69 1.08 36.75
N VAL A 427 -6.45 2.01 35.81
CA VAL A 427 -5.19 2.76 35.75
C VAL A 427 -5.01 3.68 36.96
N ALA A 428 -6.05 4.41 37.37
CA ALA A 428 -6.00 5.29 38.54
C ALA A 428 -5.70 4.51 39.83
N GLN A 429 -6.30 3.32 39.99
CA GLN A 429 -6.03 2.43 41.11
C GLN A 429 -4.56 1.99 41.13
N TRP A 430 -4.01 1.58 39.99
CA TRP A 430 -2.59 1.24 39.87
C TRP A 430 -1.68 2.43 40.22
N LEU A 431 -1.94 3.60 39.62
CA LEU A 431 -1.14 4.81 39.84
C LEU A 431 -1.16 5.28 41.30
N SER A 432 -2.27 5.10 42.01
CA SER A 432 -2.40 5.44 43.43
C SER A 432 -1.48 4.61 44.33
N GLY A 433 -1.11 3.40 43.89
CA GLY A 433 -0.18 2.51 44.59
C GLY A 433 1.29 2.75 44.24
N LEU A 434 1.60 3.65 43.31
CA LEU A 434 2.98 3.99 42.96
C LEU A 434 3.55 5.04 43.93
N PRO A 435 4.86 4.99 44.21
CA PRO A 435 5.54 6.09 44.90
C PRO A 435 5.28 7.43 44.21
N SER A 436 5.40 8.52 44.97
CA SER A 436 5.29 9.88 44.43
C SER A 436 6.33 10.13 43.34
N SER A 437 5.94 9.98 42.07
CA SER A 437 6.72 10.39 40.91
C SER A 437 6.43 11.83 40.51
N GLU A 438 7.30 12.40 39.68
CA GLU A 438 7.05 13.66 38.98
C GLU A 438 5.71 13.62 38.22
N ALA A 439 5.04 14.78 38.13
CA ALA A 439 3.73 14.90 37.49
C ALA A 439 3.77 14.46 36.01
N ASP A 440 4.84 14.82 35.31
CA ASP A 440 5.03 14.48 33.89
C ASP A 440 5.18 12.97 33.68
N VAL A 441 5.98 12.30 34.52
CA VAL A 441 6.12 10.84 34.47
C VAL A 441 4.78 10.16 34.73
N ARG A 442 4.03 10.62 35.72
CA ARG A 442 2.70 10.07 36.04
C ARG A 442 1.73 10.26 34.87
N ALA A 443 1.72 11.42 34.22
CA ALA A 443 0.87 11.69 33.06
C ALA A 443 1.21 10.78 31.86
N VAL A 444 2.49 10.52 31.62
CA VAL A 444 2.95 9.58 30.58
C VAL A 444 2.50 8.16 30.89
N LEU A 445 2.69 7.70 32.12
CA LEU A 445 2.24 6.36 32.55
C LEU A 445 0.73 6.23 32.42
N GLN A 446 -0.04 7.21 32.90
CA GLN A 446 -1.49 7.21 32.82
C GLN A 446 -1.97 7.07 31.38
N ARG A 447 -1.55 7.98 30.49
CA ARG A 447 -1.97 7.99 29.09
C ARG A 447 -1.65 6.68 28.40
N SER A 448 -0.44 6.15 28.64
CA SER A 448 0.03 4.95 27.96
C SER A 448 -0.68 3.69 28.49
N ALA A 449 -0.91 3.60 29.80
CA ALA A 449 -1.62 2.50 30.44
C ALA A 449 -3.11 2.46 30.06
N GLU A 450 -3.75 3.63 29.93
CA GLU A 450 -5.15 3.72 29.48
C GLU A 450 -5.34 3.18 28.07
N ILE A 451 -4.36 3.38 27.17
CA ILE A 451 -4.40 2.80 25.81
C ILE A 451 -4.45 1.27 25.88
N ASP A 452 -3.53 0.63 26.59
CA ASP A 452 -3.49 -0.85 26.69
C ASP A 452 -4.73 -1.41 27.39
N ALA A 453 -5.19 -0.76 28.47
CA ALA A 453 -6.40 -1.15 29.18
C ALA A 453 -7.65 -1.07 28.29
N ILE A 454 -7.78 -0.02 27.47
CA ILE A 454 -8.88 0.13 26.52
C ILE A 454 -8.88 -1.02 25.51
N GLN A 455 -7.73 -1.41 24.95
CA GLN A 455 -7.68 -2.49 23.95
C GLN A 455 -8.12 -3.83 24.55
N LEU A 456 -7.70 -4.14 25.77
CA LEU A 456 -8.16 -5.35 26.48
C LEU A 456 -9.65 -5.26 26.84
N ALA A 457 -10.14 -4.09 27.25
CA ALA A 457 -11.55 -3.87 27.55
C ALA A 457 -12.46 -4.03 26.32
N LEU A 458 -12.01 -3.58 25.15
CA LEU A 458 -12.68 -3.81 23.88
C LEU A 458 -12.64 -5.29 23.47
N ALA A 459 -11.49 -5.94 23.61
CA ALA A 459 -11.35 -7.37 23.33
C ALA A 459 -12.36 -8.21 24.12
N ARG A 460 -12.55 -7.92 25.42
CA ARG A 460 -13.54 -8.60 26.28
C ARG A 460 -14.98 -8.47 25.75
N ARG A 461 -15.35 -7.32 25.19
CA ARG A 461 -16.71 -7.03 24.70
C ARG A 461 -17.05 -7.75 23.40
N VAL A 462 -16.04 -8.11 22.61
CA VAL A 462 -16.22 -8.77 21.32
C VAL A 462 -15.88 -10.26 21.32
N SER A 463 -15.28 -10.77 22.40
CA SER A 463 -14.84 -12.19 22.50
C SER A 463 -15.90 -13.12 23.10
N THR A 464 -17.19 -12.83 22.92
CA THR A 464 -18.29 -13.72 23.39
C THR A 464 -19.22 -14.09 22.22
N PRO A 465 -19.30 -15.38 21.83
CA PRO A 465 -18.52 -16.53 22.33
C PRO A 465 -17.01 -16.40 22.00
N PRO A 466 -16.12 -17.10 22.72
CA PRO A 466 -14.68 -16.98 22.51
C PRO A 466 -14.30 -17.37 21.08
N PRO A 467 -13.47 -16.57 20.39
CA PRO A 467 -12.98 -16.91 19.06
C PRO A 467 -11.97 -18.07 19.13
N ASP A 468 -11.77 -18.72 18.00
CA ASP A 468 -10.72 -19.74 17.85
C ASP A 468 -9.34 -19.06 17.77
N LEU A 469 -9.26 -17.82 17.26
CA LEU A 469 -8.07 -16.97 17.30
C LEU A 469 -8.43 -15.54 17.74
N LEU A 470 -7.87 -15.08 18.86
CA LEU A 470 -7.88 -13.68 19.29
C LEU A 470 -6.47 -13.11 19.16
N ALA A 471 -6.31 -11.99 18.46
CA ALA A 471 -5.06 -11.26 18.33
C ALA A 471 -5.21 -9.82 18.83
N ILE A 472 -4.41 -9.41 19.81
CA ILE A 472 -4.49 -8.08 20.43
C ILE A 472 -3.11 -7.43 20.37
N TYR A 473 -3.07 -6.17 19.96
CA TYR A 473 -1.85 -5.36 19.98
C TYR A 473 -1.88 -4.32 21.11
N LEU A 474 -0.81 -4.23 21.89
CA LEU A 474 -0.64 -3.34 23.04
C LEU A 474 0.59 -2.42 22.82
N PRO A 475 0.38 -1.15 22.45
CA PRO A 475 1.48 -0.20 22.19
C PRO A 475 1.94 0.60 23.41
N GLY A 476 1.23 0.51 24.54
CA GLY A 476 1.38 1.43 25.67
C GLY A 476 2.77 1.44 26.27
N LEU A 477 3.41 0.28 26.42
CA LEU A 477 4.76 0.21 26.96
C LEU A 477 5.80 0.90 26.07
N ASP A 478 5.77 0.71 24.74
CA ASP A 478 6.66 1.44 23.81
C ASP A 478 6.39 2.95 23.84
N ILE A 479 5.12 3.37 23.90
CA ILE A 479 4.76 4.79 24.03
C ILE A 479 5.35 5.38 25.31
N ALA A 480 5.20 4.70 26.44
CA ALA A 480 5.76 5.13 27.72
C ALA A 480 7.30 5.18 27.66
N GLN A 481 7.93 4.14 27.12
CA GLN A 481 9.37 4.07 26.94
C GLN A 481 9.89 5.20 26.06
N HIS A 482 9.23 5.47 24.93
CA HIS A 482 9.62 6.55 24.03
C HIS A 482 9.50 7.93 24.70
N ALA A 483 8.38 8.20 25.35
CA ALA A 483 8.15 9.49 26.00
C ALA A 483 9.10 9.71 27.19
N LEU A 484 9.44 8.65 27.94
CA LEU A 484 10.33 8.75 29.11
C LEU A 484 11.81 8.71 28.72
N LEU A 485 12.22 7.91 27.75
CA LEU A 485 13.65 7.68 27.46
C LEU A 485 14.12 8.32 26.14
N GLY A 486 13.22 8.67 25.23
CA GLY A 486 13.56 9.19 23.89
C GLY A 486 14.12 10.61 23.88
N ALA A 487 14.00 11.35 24.99
CA ALA A 487 14.43 12.75 25.10
C ALA A 487 15.90 12.88 25.54
N GLY A 488 16.83 12.73 24.59
CA GLY A 488 18.25 13.12 24.75
C GLY A 488 19.02 12.43 25.90
N THR A 489 20.22 12.91 26.19
CA THR A 489 21.03 12.41 27.32
C THR A 489 20.45 12.90 28.64
N LEU A 490 19.87 11.99 29.41
CA LEU A 490 19.29 12.29 30.72
C LEU A 490 20.34 12.18 31.84
N PRO A 491 20.27 13.00 32.90
CA PRO A 491 21.07 12.80 34.10
C PRO A 491 20.83 11.40 34.71
N PRO A 492 21.84 10.73 35.30
CA PRO A 492 21.71 9.36 35.80
C PRO A 492 20.57 9.16 36.82
N SER A 493 20.33 10.12 37.70
CA SER A 493 19.24 10.05 38.69
C SER A 493 17.85 10.11 38.05
N VAL A 494 17.67 10.97 37.05
CA VAL A 494 16.42 11.08 36.27
C VAL A 494 16.20 9.80 35.46
N MET A 495 17.26 9.29 34.82
CA MET A 495 17.22 8.01 34.11
C MET A 495 16.78 6.87 35.02
N ALA A 496 17.36 6.75 36.22
CA ALA A 496 16.98 5.72 37.19
C ALA A 496 15.50 5.81 37.58
N GLY A 497 15.00 7.00 37.90
CA GLY A 497 13.59 7.21 38.23
C GLY A 497 12.63 6.86 37.08
N ARG A 498 13.00 7.20 35.83
CA ARG A 498 12.22 6.84 34.64
C ARG A 498 12.25 5.33 34.36
N LEU A 499 13.37 4.66 34.58
CA LEU A 499 13.45 3.20 34.50
C LEU A 499 12.61 2.50 35.58
N ASP A 500 12.54 3.04 36.79
CA ASP A 500 11.68 2.50 37.85
C ASP A 500 10.18 2.68 37.55
N ALA A 501 9.82 3.80 36.92
CA ALA A 501 8.49 4.02 36.37
C ALA A 501 8.14 2.96 35.30
N LEU A 502 9.06 2.69 34.37
CA LEU A 502 8.88 1.64 33.35
C LEU A 502 8.78 0.25 33.98
N ARG A 503 9.63 -0.10 34.96
CA ARG A 503 9.52 -1.37 35.72
C ARG A 503 8.15 -1.54 36.37
N SER A 504 7.56 -0.44 36.86
CA SER A 504 6.23 -0.46 37.45
C SER A 504 5.13 -0.71 36.40
N TYR A 505 5.37 -0.32 35.14
CA TYR A 505 4.48 -0.61 34.01
C TYR A 505 4.43 -2.12 33.70
N TYR A 506 5.55 -2.85 33.79
CA TYR A 506 5.54 -4.32 33.64
C TYR A 506 4.67 -5.01 34.69
N VAL A 507 4.66 -4.49 35.92
CA VAL A 507 3.79 -5.01 36.99
C VAL A 507 2.31 -4.72 36.70
N PHE A 508 2.02 -3.59 36.04
CA PHE A 508 0.68 -3.29 35.56
C PHE A 508 0.26 -4.24 34.43
N LEU A 509 1.10 -4.44 33.41
CA LEU A 509 0.87 -5.41 32.34
C LEU A 509 0.67 -6.83 32.88
N ASP A 510 1.44 -7.24 33.88
CA ASP A 510 1.27 -8.56 34.52
C ASP A 510 -0.14 -8.75 35.11
N ARG A 511 -0.69 -7.71 35.75
CA ARG A 511 -2.05 -7.73 36.28
C ARG A 511 -3.10 -7.74 35.16
N LEU A 512 -2.93 -6.88 34.16
CA LEU A 512 -3.82 -6.80 33.00
C LEU A 512 -3.90 -8.12 32.23
N LEU A 513 -2.76 -8.82 32.09
CA LEU A 513 -2.63 -10.06 31.33
C LEU A 513 -2.79 -11.32 32.19
N ALA A 514 -3.18 -11.19 33.46
CA ALA A 514 -3.37 -12.33 34.36
C ALA A 514 -4.41 -13.32 33.84
N PHE A 515 -5.39 -12.87 33.06
CA PHE A 515 -6.41 -13.73 32.45
C PHE A 515 -5.82 -14.75 31.47
N LEU A 516 -4.75 -14.40 30.73
CA LEU A 516 -4.05 -15.32 29.82
C LEU A 516 -3.31 -16.42 30.58
N ALA A 517 -2.85 -16.11 31.79
CA ALA A 517 -2.12 -17.04 32.64
C ALA A 517 -3.04 -17.98 33.42
N ALA A 518 -4.36 -17.85 33.27
CA ALA A 518 -5.34 -18.75 33.87
C ALA A 518 -5.37 -20.10 33.11
N PRO A 519 -5.30 -21.24 33.80
CA PRO A 519 -5.36 -22.54 33.14
C PRO A 519 -6.71 -22.76 32.45
N ALA A 520 -6.68 -23.04 31.15
CA ALA A 520 -7.84 -23.51 30.40
C ALA A 520 -7.45 -24.70 29.51
N PRO A 521 -8.29 -25.76 29.42
CA PRO A 521 -7.94 -27.01 28.77
C PRO A 521 -7.85 -26.92 27.25
N ASP A 522 -8.41 -25.85 26.67
CA ASP A 522 -8.46 -25.59 25.24
C ASP A 522 -7.65 -24.34 24.83
N LEU A 523 -7.07 -23.59 25.77
CA LEU A 523 -6.42 -22.31 25.50
C LEU A 523 -4.91 -22.45 25.35
N LEU A 524 -4.40 -22.11 24.16
CA LEU A 524 -3.00 -21.77 23.96
C LEU A 524 -2.83 -20.25 24.10
N ALA A 525 -2.30 -19.81 25.23
CA ALA A 525 -1.93 -18.42 25.44
C ALA A 525 -0.57 -18.15 24.78
N ALA A 526 -0.51 -17.10 23.96
CA ALA A 526 0.68 -16.67 23.26
C ALA A 526 0.97 -15.20 23.56
N ILE A 527 2.20 -14.90 23.95
CA ILE A 527 2.71 -13.53 24.03
C ILE A 527 3.79 -13.37 22.98
N VAL A 528 3.66 -12.35 22.14
CA VAL A 528 4.70 -11.94 21.19
C VAL A 528 5.19 -10.54 21.56
N THR A 529 6.49 -10.36 21.60
CA THR A 529 7.11 -9.10 22.00
C THR A 529 8.12 -8.61 20.99
N GLN A 530 8.25 -7.29 20.90
CA GLN A 530 9.30 -6.61 20.16
C GLN A 530 9.94 -5.53 21.05
N PRO A 531 11.24 -5.24 20.86
CA PRO A 531 11.89 -4.14 21.55
C PRO A 531 11.25 -2.81 21.17
N GLY A 532 11.24 -1.87 22.12
CA GLY A 532 10.78 -0.51 21.84
C GLY A 532 11.74 0.27 20.95
N ARG A 533 11.28 1.43 20.49
CA ARG A 533 12.03 2.29 19.55
C ARG A 533 13.21 3.05 20.19
N VAL A 534 13.39 2.94 21.50
CA VAL A 534 14.47 3.61 22.24
C VAL A 534 15.39 2.55 22.85
N GLY A 535 16.65 2.54 22.42
CA GLY A 535 17.68 1.66 23.01
C GLY A 535 18.54 0.99 21.96
N THR A 536 19.39 0.07 22.42
CA THR A 536 20.16 -0.84 21.55
C THR A 536 19.24 -1.91 20.96
N PRO A 537 19.53 -2.44 19.76
CA PRO A 537 18.78 -3.56 19.20
C PRO A 537 18.70 -4.70 20.22
N ALA A 538 17.50 -5.04 20.64
CA ALA A 538 17.23 -6.18 21.50
C ALA A 538 16.32 -7.17 20.75
N ASP A 539 16.43 -8.44 21.09
CA ASP A 539 15.62 -9.46 20.44
C ASP A 539 14.20 -9.46 21.02
N GLY A 540 13.22 -9.69 20.16
CA GLY A 540 11.86 -9.98 20.55
C GLY A 540 11.72 -11.40 21.11
N MET A 541 10.52 -11.74 21.58
CA MET A 541 10.23 -13.06 22.13
C MET A 541 8.82 -13.51 21.74
N LEU A 542 8.67 -14.77 21.37
CA LEU A 542 7.38 -15.47 21.39
C LEU A 542 7.37 -16.43 22.58
N ALA A 543 6.40 -16.31 23.47
CA ALA A 543 6.18 -17.22 24.59
C ALA A 543 4.82 -17.91 24.40
N LEU A 544 4.79 -19.23 24.57
CA LEU A 544 3.61 -20.08 24.43
C LEU A 544 3.40 -20.85 25.72
N SER A 545 2.18 -20.78 26.26
CA SER A 545 1.78 -21.48 27.48
C SER A 545 0.36 -22.02 27.34
N GLY A 546 0.16 -23.25 27.81
CA GLY A 546 -1.13 -23.93 27.70
C GLY A 546 -0.98 -25.42 27.42
N PRO A 547 -2.09 -26.12 27.12
CA PRO A 547 -2.07 -27.52 26.72
C PRO A 547 -1.13 -27.74 25.54
N HIS A 548 -0.50 -28.91 25.50
CA HIS A 548 0.37 -29.34 24.40
C HIS A 548 1.65 -28.51 24.17
N THR A 549 1.93 -27.49 24.97
CA THR A 549 3.19 -26.74 24.94
C THR A 549 4.33 -27.55 25.56
N ALA A 550 5.53 -27.45 24.99
CA ALA A 550 6.73 -28.07 25.55
C ALA A 550 7.29 -27.20 26.68
N ALA A 551 7.22 -27.67 27.92
CA ALA A 551 7.68 -26.91 29.07
C ALA A 551 9.20 -26.70 29.07
N GLY A 552 9.64 -25.46 29.30
CA GLY A 552 11.06 -25.10 29.44
C GLY A 552 11.88 -25.13 28.15
N VAL A 553 11.23 -25.31 26.99
CA VAL A 553 11.93 -25.28 25.70
C VAL A 553 12.25 -23.84 25.32
N ARG A 554 13.50 -23.60 24.90
CA ARG A 554 13.97 -22.34 24.34
C ARG A 554 14.53 -22.58 22.96
N VAL A 555 14.06 -21.83 21.96
CA VAL A 555 14.53 -21.93 20.57
C VAL A 555 14.83 -20.55 20.00
N ASP A 556 15.61 -20.50 18.92
CA ASP A 556 15.75 -19.30 18.11
C ASP A 556 14.68 -19.30 17.01
N ALA A 557 14.17 -18.12 16.68
CA ALA A 557 13.13 -17.92 15.69
C ALA A 557 13.30 -16.59 14.95
N ARG A 558 12.54 -16.44 13.87
CA ARG A 558 12.38 -15.18 13.15
C ARG A 558 10.98 -14.64 13.39
N PRO A 559 10.76 -13.31 13.30
CA PRO A 559 9.42 -12.73 13.36
C PRO A 559 8.42 -13.38 12.38
N THR A 560 8.90 -13.81 11.20
CA THR A 560 8.10 -14.52 10.19
C THR A 560 7.60 -15.89 10.63
N ASP A 561 8.19 -16.50 11.66
CA ASP A 561 7.84 -17.86 12.12
C ASP A 561 6.60 -17.85 13.06
N VAL A 562 6.14 -16.68 13.51
CA VAL A 562 4.98 -16.57 14.42
C VAL A 562 3.68 -17.00 13.74
N MET A 563 3.33 -16.41 12.60
CA MET A 563 2.12 -16.75 11.83
C MET A 563 2.00 -18.26 11.53
N PRO A 564 3.00 -18.95 10.93
CA PRO A 564 2.87 -20.38 10.68
C PRO A 564 2.79 -21.21 11.96
N THR A 565 3.41 -20.77 13.07
CA THR A 565 3.31 -21.46 14.37
C THR A 565 1.89 -21.37 14.94
N VAL A 566 1.26 -20.20 14.88
CA VAL A 566 -0.13 -19.99 15.32
C VAL A 566 -1.10 -20.79 14.46
N LEU A 567 -0.96 -20.75 13.13
CA LEU A 567 -1.80 -21.51 12.21
C LEU A 567 -1.65 -23.03 12.40
N HIS A 568 -0.44 -23.50 12.66
CA HIS A 568 -0.19 -24.91 12.98
C HIS A 568 -0.91 -25.33 14.26
N ALA A 569 -0.87 -24.50 15.31
CA ALA A 569 -1.59 -24.76 16.56
C ALA A 569 -3.11 -24.89 16.35
N LEU A 570 -3.68 -24.10 15.43
CA LEU A 570 -5.10 -24.15 15.05
C LEU A 570 -5.44 -25.30 14.09
N GLY A 571 -4.43 -26.04 13.63
CA GLY A 571 -4.61 -27.13 12.67
C GLY A 571 -4.85 -26.68 11.24
N VAL A 572 -4.49 -25.44 10.89
CA VAL A 572 -4.53 -24.90 9.52
C VAL A 572 -3.27 -25.35 8.76
N PRO A 573 -3.38 -25.83 7.50
CA PRO A 573 -2.20 -26.23 6.73
C PRO A 573 -1.34 -25.00 6.34
N ILE A 574 -0.02 -25.20 6.28
CA ILE A 574 0.97 -24.15 6.09
C ILE A 574 1.28 -23.95 4.60
N SER A 575 1.24 -22.71 4.13
CA SER A 575 1.59 -22.38 2.75
C SER A 575 3.10 -22.53 2.50
N ARG A 576 3.46 -23.21 1.41
CA ARG A 576 4.85 -23.31 0.91
C ARG A 576 5.41 -21.98 0.43
N ASP A 577 4.54 -21.01 0.16
CA ASP A 577 4.94 -19.65 -0.17
C ASP A 577 5.34 -18.82 1.06
N LEU A 578 5.20 -19.30 2.30
CA LEU A 578 5.65 -18.52 3.48
C LEU A 578 7.17 -18.45 3.55
N ALA A 579 7.70 -17.28 3.94
CA ALA A 579 9.11 -17.13 4.28
C ALA A 579 9.45 -17.76 5.64
N GLY A 580 8.50 -17.73 6.57
CA GLY A 580 8.57 -18.36 7.88
C GLY A 580 8.24 -19.84 7.87
N ALA A 581 8.63 -20.56 8.92
CA ALA A 581 8.31 -21.96 9.16
C ALA A 581 7.69 -22.15 10.55
N PRO A 582 6.78 -23.12 10.74
CA PRO A 582 6.20 -23.38 12.06
C PRO A 582 7.26 -23.90 13.03
N LEU A 583 7.30 -23.32 14.23
CA LEU A 583 8.23 -23.69 15.29
C LEU A 583 7.77 -24.97 16.00
N VAL A 584 7.80 -26.12 15.32
CA VAL A 584 7.22 -27.37 15.85
C VAL A 584 7.77 -27.80 17.22
N ASN A 585 9.02 -27.45 17.54
CA ASN A 585 9.68 -27.82 18.80
C ASN A 585 9.09 -27.15 20.04
N VAL A 586 8.27 -26.10 19.89
CA VAL A 586 7.55 -25.46 20.99
C VAL A 586 6.36 -26.29 21.48
N PHE A 587 5.96 -27.33 20.72
CA PHE A 587 4.90 -28.25 21.07
C PHE A 587 5.44 -29.58 21.59
N SER A 588 4.65 -30.22 22.47
CA SER A 588 4.93 -31.54 23.03
C SER A 588 5.12 -32.62 21.95
N GLY A 589 5.84 -33.70 22.28
CA GLY A 589 6.03 -34.83 21.36
C GLY A 589 4.71 -35.47 20.92
N GLU A 590 3.74 -35.59 21.85
CA GLU A 590 2.41 -36.13 21.57
C GLU A 590 1.64 -35.27 20.55
N PHE A 591 1.65 -33.95 20.73
CA PHE A 591 1.00 -33.03 19.79
C PHE A 591 1.60 -33.13 18.40
N ARG A 592 2.94 -33.12 18.30
CA ARG A 592 3.66 -33.25 17.01
C ARG A 592 3.35 -34.56 16.30
N ALA A 593 3.19 -35.66 17.04
CA ALA A 593 2.85 -36.96 16.48
C ALA A 593 1.39 -37.01 15.99
N LYS A 594 0.46 -36.41 16.75
CA LYS A 594 -0.97 -36.39 16.43
C LYS A 594 -1.33 -35.41 15.31
N TYR A 595 -0.65 -34.26 15.28
CA TYR A 595 -0.91 -33.17 14.34
C TYR A 595 0.39 -32.82 13.58
N PRO A 596 0.80 -33.63 12.58
CA PRO A 596 1.94 -33.29 11.75
C PRO A 596 1.69 -32.01 10.93
N VAL A 597 2.76 -31.30 10.56
CA VAL A 597 2.66 -30.13 9.67
C VAL A 597 2.11 -30.59 8.32
N ARG A 598 1.04 -29.94 7.88
CA ARG A 598 0.41 -30.15 6.57
C ARG A 598 0.66 -28.93 5.72
N GLU A 599 0.76 -29.10 4.41
CA GLU A 599 1.13 -28.02 3.50
C GLU A 599 0.07 -27.76 2.42
N VAL A 600 -0.02 -26.50 2.00
CA VAL A 600 -0.74 -26.06 0.80
C VAL A 600 0.22 -25.27 -0.11
N ALA A 601 -0.13 -25.12 -1.39
CA ALA A 601 0.72 -24.39 -2.33
C ALA A 601 0.83 -22.91 -1.96
N THR A 602 -0.32 -22.26 -1.74
CA THR A 602 -0.44 -20.83 -1.47
C THR A 602 -1.67 -20.55 -0.62
N TYR A 603 -1.72 -19.42 0.09
CA TYR A 603 -2.96 -18.91 0.69
C TYR A 603 -3.75 -18.00 -0.26
N GLY A 604 -3.20 -17.73 -1.46
CA GLY A 604 -3.75 -16.76 -2.39
C GLY A 604 -3.55 -15.32 -1.92
N ARG A 605 -4.16 -14.38 -2.66
CA ARG A 605 -4.07 -12.95 -2.36
C ARG A 605 -5.17 -12.52 -1.38
N PRO A 606 -4.94 -11.46 -0.57
CA PRO A 606 -6.01 -10.80 0.16
C PRO A 606 -7.17 -10.46 -0.78
N SER A 607 -8.40 -10.60 -0.29
CA SER A 607 -9.60 -10.35 -1.09
C SER A 607 -9.70 -8.87 -1.43
N THR A 608 -9.57 -8.48 -2.70
CA THR A 608 -9.86 -7.11 -3.12
C THR A 608 -11.37 -6.88 -3.10
N ILE A 609 -11.88 -6.15 -2.09
CA ILE A 609 -13.31 -5.82 -1.99
C ILE A 609 -13.54 -4.32 -2.04
N THR A 610 -14.56 -3.95 -2.80
CA THR A 610 -15.18 -2.61 -2.78
C THR A 610 -15.96 -2.44 -1.49
N LEU A 611 -15.30 -1.89 -0.47
CA LEU A 611 -15.97 -1.50 0.77
C LEU A 611 -16.97 -0.37 0.47
N SER A 612 -18.21 -0.52 0.96
CA SER A 612 -19.21 0.54 0.88
C SER A 612 -18.90 1.59 1.96
N ARG A 613 -17.96 2.47 1.63
CA ARG A 613 -17.39 3.48 2.53
C ARG A 613 -18.21 4.77 2.48
N THR A 614 -18.85 5.11 3.60
CA THR A 614 -19.69 6.30 3.71
C THR A 614 -19.11 7.36 4.64
N GLY A 615 -18.25 6.99 5.59
CA GLY A 615 -17.61 7.90 6.53
C GLY A 615 -16.40 8.63 5.95
N GLN A 616 -15.95 9.68 6.65
CA GLN A 616 -14.68 10.33 6.34
C GLN A 616 -13.52 9.53 6.94
N PRO A 617 -12.46 9.21 6.17
CA PRO A 617 -11.27 8.56 6.69
C PRO A 617 -10.60 9.42 7.76
N LEU A 618 -10.27 8.83 8.90
CA LEU A 618 -9.60 9.49 10.03
C LEU A 618 -8.06 9.57 9.85
N ASP A 619 -7.57 9.77 8.63
CA ASP A 619 -6.12 9.75 8.36
C ASP A 619 -5.41 10.91 9.09
N GLN A 620 -5.99 12.12 9.07
CA GLN A 620 -5.38 13.29 9.69
C GLN A 620 -5.37 13.16 11.21
N GLU A 621 -6.48 12.74 11.79
CA GLU A 621 -6.62 12.48 13.22
C GLU A 621 -5.67 11.38 13.68
N MET A 622 -5.49 10.33 12.86
CA MET A 622 -4.52 9.29 13.14
C MET A 622 -3.09 9.84 13.10
N ILE A 623 -2.72 10.62 12.09
CA ILE A 623 -1.40 11.26 12.01
C ILE A 623 -1.15 12.15 13.22
N ASP A 624 -2.14 12.95 13.63
CA ASP A 624 -2.01 13.84 14.78
C ASP A 624 -1.89 13.05 16.10
N ARG A 625 -2.64 11.94 16.23
CA ARG A 625 -2.47 10.99 17.36
C ARG A 625 -1.07 10.39 17.36
N LEU A 626 -0.58 9.88 16.24
CA LEU A 626 0.75 9.30 16.11
C LEU A 626 1.87 10.31 16.36
N ARG A 627 1.71 11.56 15.92
CA ARG A 627 2.63 12.66 16.26
C ARG A 627 2.64 12.93 17.76
N SER A 628 1.47 12.96 18.40
CA SER A 628 1.36 13.15 19.86
C SER A 628 1.98 12.01 20.69
N LEU A 629 2.10 10.82 20.08
CA LEU A 629 2.70 9.62 20.66
C LEU A 629 4.16 9.43 20.23
N GLY A 630 4.72 10.36 19.44
CA GLY A 630 6.12 10.34 18.99
C GLY A 630 6.45 9.30 17.92
N TYR A 631 5.45 8.74 17.23
CA TYR A 631 5.67 7.86 16.06
C TYR A 631 6.03 8.65 14.80
N ILE A 632 5.52 9.87 14.67
CA ILE A 632 5.70 10.77 13.52
C ILE A 632 6.36 12.05 14.01
N ARG A 633 7.30 12.60 13.24
CA ARG A 633 7.99 13.87 13.58
C ARG A 633 7.35 15.08 12.92
#